data_AF-A0A662VVG4-F1
#
_entry.id   AF-A0A662VVG4-F1
#
_cell.length_a   1.000
_cell.length_b   1.000
_cell.length_c   1.000
_cell.angle_alpha   90.00
_cell.angle_beta   90.00
_cell.angle_gamma   90.00
#
_symmetry.space_group_name_H-M   'P 1'
#
loop_
_entity.id
_entity.type
_entity.pdbx_description
1 polymer ?
#
loop_
_entity_poly.entity_id
_entity_poly.type
_entity_poly.pdbx_seq_one_letter_code
_entity_poly.pdbx_strand_id
1 'polypeptide(L)' 'MKMQEIREMSKEEKLKKLRELELELIRLRTLVRSGGAVENPGQIKLIRKDIARIKTALNEEGFKV' A
#
# COMPACT_ATOMS: atom_id res chain seq x y z
N MET A 1 1.93 -1.75 8.23
CA MET A 1 0.73 -2.41 8.82
C MET A 1 1.07 -3.83 9.27
N LYS A 2 0.35 -4.34 10.28
CA LYS A 2 0.42 -5.76 10.66
C LYS A 2 -0.53 -6.60 9.80
N MET A 3 -0.19 -7.86 9.58
CA MET A 3 -1.01 -8.73 8.73
C MET A 3 -2.37 -9.06 9.36
N GLN A 4 -2.43 -9.19 10.69
CA GLN A 4 -3.67 -9.47 11.43
C GLN A 4 -4.71 -8.38 11.20
N GLU A 5 -4.31 -7.11 11.38
CA GLU A 5 -5.15 -5.94 11.10
C GLU A 5 -5.71 -5.97 9.67
N ILE A 6 -4.91 -6.39 8.69
CA ILE A 6 -5.34 -6.46 7.30
C ILE A 6 -6.40 -7.54 7.08
N ARG A 7 -6.29 -8.69 7.77
CA ARG A 7 -7.26 -9.78 7.63
C ARG A 7 -8.60 -9.47 8.29
N GLU A 8 -8.59 -8.67 9.36
CA GLU A 8 -9.80 -8.22 10.06
C GLU A 8 -10.61 -7.19 9.26
N MET A 9 -9.98 -6.47 8.32
CA MET A 9 -10.69 -5.54 7.43
C MET A 9 -11.67 -6.27 6.51
N SER A 10 -12.79 -5.61 6.20
CA SER A 10 -13.66 -6.03 5.10
C SER A 10 -12.97 -5.89 3.75
N LYS A 11 -13.50 -6.59 2.73
CA LYS A 11 -12.99 -6.49 1.35
C LYS A 11 -12.98 -5.04 0.84
N GLU A 12 -14.04 -4.29 1.10
CA GLU A 12 -14.17 -2.90 0.64
C GLU A 12 -13.13 -2.00 1.29
N GLU A 13 -12.89 -2.18 2.59
CA GLU A 13 -11.85 -1.48 3.34
C GLU A 13 -10.46 -1.82 2.81
N LYS A 14 -10.17 -3.10 2.56
CA LYS A 14 -8.91 -3.54 1.92
C LYS A 14 -8.71 -2.86 0.57
N LEU A 15 -9.73 -2.84 -0.30
CA LEU A 15 -9.66 -2.23 -1.62
C LEU A 15 -9.54 -0.70 -1.58
N LYS A 16 -10.19 -0.06 -0.60
CA LYS A 16 -10.07 1.39 -0.37
C LYS A 16 -8.65 1.72 0.09
N LYS A 17 -8.14 0.98 1.09
CA LYS A 17 -6.78 1.15 1.62
C LYS A 17 -5.72 0.89 0.56
N LEU A 18 -5.92 -0.12 -0.28
CA LEU A 18 -5.03 -0.41 -1.40
C LEU A 18 -4.91 0.78 -2.34
N ARG A 19 -6.05 1.37 -2.75
CA ARG A 19 -6.07 2.55 -3.62
C ARG A 19 -5.39 3.77 -2.97
N GLU A 20 -5.62 4.00 -1.68
CA GLU A 20 -4.96 5.08 -0.93
C GLU A 20 -3.43 4.94 -0.95
N LEU A 21 -2.92 3.73 -0.68
CA LEU A 21 -1.49 3.44 -0.66
C LEU A 21 -0.85 3.52 -2.06
N GLU A 22 -1.55 3.07 -3.10
CA GLU A 22 -1.08 3.18 -4.48
C GLU A 22 -0.97 4.65 -4.92
N LEU A 23 -1.96 5.50 -4.56
CA LEU A 23 -1.91 6.93 -4.81
C LEU A 23 -0.76 7.61 -4.05
N GLU A 24 -0.54 7.24 -2.78
CA GLU A 24 0.58 7.75 -1.99
C GLU A 24 1.93 7.36 -2.60
N LEU A 25 2.07 6.10 -3.04
CA LEU A 25 3.27 5.63 -3.71
C LEU A 25 3.57 6.41 -4.98
N ILE A 26 2.53 6.72 -5.79
CA ILE A 26 2.68 7.53 -7.01
C ILE A 26 3.16 8.93 -6.65
N ARG A 27 2.53 9.60 -5.67
CA ARG A 27 2.93 10.94 -5.23
C ARG A 27 4.40 10.99 -4.79
N LEU A 28 4.82 10.05 -3.94
CA LEU A 28 6.20 9.98 -3.46
C LEU A 28 7.19 9.70 -4.59
N ARG A 29 6.84 8.81 -5.53
CA ARG A 29 7.69 8.54 -6.70
C ARG A 29 7.82 9.76 -7.60
N THR A 30 6.74 10.49 -7.83
CA THR A 30 6.76 11.72 -8.63
C THR A 30 7.64 12.76 -7.97
N LEU A 31 7.53 12.96 -6.65
CA LEU A 31 8.37 13.87 -5.89
C LEU A 31 9.87 13.52 -6.00
N VAL A 32 10.23 12.26 -5.79
CA VAL A 32 11.61 11.79 -5.96
C VAL A 32 12.09 12.06 -7.38
N ARG A 33 11.26 11.74 -8.37
CA ARG A 33 11.62 11.87 -9.79
C ARG A 33 11.80 13.32 -10.23
N SER A 34 11.06 14.26 -9.65
CA SER A 34 11.24 15.69 -9.88
C SER A 34 12.44 16.28 -9.13
N GLY A 35 13.25 15.46 -8.45
CA GLY A 35 14.38 15.93 -7.65
C GLY A 35 13.98 16.53 -6.30
N GLY A 36 12.73 16.30 -5.86
CA GLY A 36 12.25 16.75 -4.57
C GLY A 36 12.86 15.95 -3.42
N ALA A 37 13.11 16.64 -2.30
CA ALA A 37 13.57 15.99 -1.09
C ALA A 37 12.45 15.11 -0.51
N VAL A 38 12.80 13.90 -0.06
CA VAL A 38 11.90 13.02 0.68
C VAL A 38 12.37 12.96 2.12
N GLU A 39 11.49 13.29 3.06
CA GLU A 39 11.81 13.30 4.49
C GLU A 39 12.18 11.90 5.01
N ASN A 40 11.53 10.86 4.47
CA ASN A 40 11.81 9.48 4.83
C ASN A 40 11.99 8.58 3.59
N PRO A 41 13.23 8.30 3.16
CA PRO A 41 13.51 7.40 2.04
C PRO A 41 12.95 5.99 2.22
N GLY A 42 12.79 5.54 3.49
CA GLY A 42 12.23 4.24 3.83
C GLY A 42 10.73 4.12 3.60
N GLN A 43 10.00 5.24 3.50
CA GLN A 43 8.55 5.28 3.36
C GLN A 43 8.07 4.57 2.08
N ILE A 44 8.76 4.75 0.95
CA ILE A 44 8.45 4.06 -0.30
C ILE A 44 8.51 2.53 -0.12
N LYS A 45 9.52 2.04 0.60
CA LYS A 45 9.70 0.60 0.88
C LYS A 45 8.60 0.08 1.80
N LEU A 46 8.18 0.87 2.79
CA LEU A 46 7.10 0.51 3.71
C LEU A 46 5.75 0.43 2.98
N ILE A 47 5.40 1.44 2.20
CA ILE A 47 4.16 1.47 1.41
C ILE A 47 4.10 0.29 0.44
N ARG A 48 5.20 -0.01 -0.26
CA ARG A 48 5.26 -1.19 -1.14
C ARG A 48 4.99 -2.50 -0.41
N LYS A 49 5.50 -2.65 0.81
CA LYS A 49 5.25 -3.84 1.65
C LYS A 49 3.79 -3.90 2.10
N ASP A 50 3.21 -2.78 2.48
CA ASP A 50 1.80 -2.73 2.91
C ASP A 50 0.84 -3.04 1.75
N ILE A 51 1.11 -2.50 0.55
CA ILE A 51 0.39 -2.86 -0.69
C ILE A 51 0.47 -4.37 -0.93
N ALA A 52 1.67 -4.96 -0.86
CA ALA A 52 1.86 -6.38 -1.08
C ALA A 52 1.05 -7.23 -0.08
N ARG A 53 1.06 -6.86 1.21
CA ARG A 53 0.28 -7.57 2.25
C ARG A 53 -1.22 -7.52 1.98
N ILE A 54 -1.76 -6.37 1.56
CA ILE A 54 -3.19 -6.25 1.23
C ILE A 54 -3.54 -7.12 0.02
N LYS A 55 -2.71 -7.11 -1.04
CA LYS A 55 -2.93 -7.97 -2.21
C LYS A 55 -2.86 -9.45 -1.84
N THR A 56 -1.94 -9.84 -0.96
CA THR A 56 -1.85 -11.22 -0.45
C THR A 56 -3.13 -11.60 0.31
N ALA A 57 -3.61 -10.78 1.24
CA ALA A 57 -4.82 -11.07 2.00
C ALA A 57 -6.06 -11.18 1.11
N LEU A 58 -6.20 -10.29 0.12
CA LEU A 58 -7.29 -10.37 -0.86
C LEU A 58 -7.23 -11.64 -1.71
N ASN A 59 -6.02 -12.07 -2.10
CA ASN A 59 -5.82 -13.31 -2.83
C ASN A 59 -6.08 -14.57 -1.98
N GLU A 60 -5.72 -14.54 -0.68
CA GLU A 60 -6.10 -15.58 0.30
C GLU A 60 -7.62 -15.76 0.38
N GLU A 61 -8.39 -14.68 0.21
CA GLU A 61 -9.86 -14.67 0.20
C GLU A 61 -10.46 -14.99 -1.18
N GLY A 62 -9.63 -15.31 -2.17
CA GLY A 62 -10.08 -15.67 -3.53
C GLY A 62 -10.40 -14.48 -4.43
N PHE A 63 -10.06 -13.25 -4.03
CA PHE A 63 -10.22 -12.07 -4.86
C PHE A 63 -8.98 -11.85 -5.75
N LYS A 64 -9.20 -11.67 -7.05
CA LYS A 64 -8.15 -11.17 -7.97
C LYS A 64 -8.06 -9.65 -7.88
N VAL A 65 -6.84 -9.14 -7.72
CA VAL A 65 -6.51 -7.72 -7.54
C VAL A 65 -5.22 -7.36 -8.26
#